data_AF-A0A9P2UPH6-F1
#
_entry.id   AF-A0A9P2UPH6-F1
#
_cell.length_a   1.000
_cell.length_b   1.000
_cell.length_c   1.000
_cell.angle_alpha   90.00
_cell.angle_beta   90.00
_cell.angle_gamma   90.00
#
_symmetry.space_group_name_H-M   'P 1'
#
loop_
_entity.id
_entity.type
_entity.pdbx_description
1 polymer ?
#
loop_
_entity_poly.entity_id
_entity_poly.type
_entity_poly.pdbx_seq_one_letter_code
_entity_poly.pdbx_strand_id
1 'polypeptide(L)'
;LLAAGYVIVAPDYEGLGTPGVHPYLNLSSEAKSALAAVKAVKEHYGAQLKGDWMSIGQSQGGHASLGTAEFANTDASYKGAVAGAPASSLGTIIQIYIDPQFNLDSNGKPKEVNKLDENLLQVRYAVANKLITEAEGQAMIDQIADGYAELLAYAALASAGIKAQQPDYDLKAIFTSGAGDIAELAYGRTGDDGACLSYPTPDNANGLQAKFKAGILAYLADPTHQIAQYGIDLSKFKADQVVQNFLTATQPATNATAEKVIKTPVFIIQGEKDQAVLPVVTQGLFANMKANALKFFPQAGYDKGYQLTIVPNATHTQAIVCQNANAVDFIQAKMSAGTGIVLTDAQKDASQSPHCTGKF
;
A
#
# COMPACT_ATOMS: atom_id res chain seq x y z
N LEU A 1 -0.41 -17.27 15.04
CA LEU A 1 -1.50 -18.04 14.38
C LEU A 1 -1.19 -19.54 14.25
N LEU A 2 -0.10 -19.98 13.61
CA LEU A 2 0.25 -21.41 13.54
C LEU A 2 0.27 -22.11 14.91
N ALA A 3 0.86 -21.47 15.92
CA ALA A 3 0.86 -21.99 17.31
C ALA A 3 -0.54 -22.18 17.91
N ALA A 4 -1.57 -21.48 17.40
CA ALA A 4 -2.97 -21.67 17.79
C ALA A 4 -3.69 -22.75 16.98
N GLY A 5 -3.06 -23.29 15.93
CA GLY A 5 -3.62 -24.33 15.07
C GLY A 5 -4.32 -23.85 13.80
N TYR A 6 -4.12 -22.59 13.40
CA TYR A 6 -4.57 -22.13 12.08
C TYR A 6 -3.70 -22.70 10.96
N VAL A 7 -4.30 -23.02 9.83
CA VAL A 7 -3.58 -23.23 8.56
C VAL A 7 -3.33 -21.88 7.91
N ILE A 8 -2.10 -21.63 7.47
CA ILE A 8 -1.72 -20.39 6.79
C ILE A 8 -1.54 -20.68 5.31
N VAL A 9 -2.20 -19.87 4.48
CA VAL A 9 -2.09 -19.90 3.02
C VAL A 9 -1.57 -18.55 2.58
N ALA A 10 -0.39 -18.53 1.96
CA ALA A 10 0.25 -17.33 1.45
C ALA A 10 0.50 -17.53 -0.04
N PRO A 11 -0.46 -17.16 -0.91
CA PRO A 11 -0.30 -17.35 -2.34
C PRO A 11 0.60 -16.27 -2.93
N ASP A 12 1.41 -16.68 -3.91
CA ASP A 12 1.91 -15.74 -4.90
C ASP A 12 0.70 -15.21 -5.70
N TYR A 13 0.68 -13.90 -5.96
CA TYR A 13 -0.33 -13.32 -6.83
C TYR A 13 -0.02 -13.64 -8.29
N GLU A 14 -1.04 -13.51 -9.16
CA GLU A 14 -0.88 -13.68 -10.61
C GLU A 14 0.42 -13.05 -11.12
N GLY A 15 1.18 -13.79 -11.94
CA GLY A 15 2.45 -13.34 -12.50
C GLY A 15 3.64 -13.36 -11.54
N LEU A 16 3.44 -13.74 -10.26
CA LEU A 16 4.50 -14.07 -9.31
C LEU A 16 4.56 -15.59 -9.13
N GLY A 17 5.77 -16.17 -9.10
CA GLY A 17 5.99 -17.62 -9.01
C GLY A 17 5.49 -18.43 -10.21
N THR A 18 4.85 -17.79 -11.20
CA THR A 18 4.31 -18.39 -12.43
C THR A 18 4.57 -17.47 -13.63
N PRO A 19 4.64 -18.00 -14.86
CA PRO A 19 4.84 -17.16 -16.04
C PRO A 19 3.73 -16.13 -16.23
N GLY A 20 4.12 -14.88 -16.47
CA GLY A 20 3.18 -13.78 -16.72
C GLY A 20 3.73 -12.46 -16.20
N VAL A 21 2.97 -11.38 -16.45
CA VAL A 21 3.28 -10.06 -15.90
C VAL A 21 2.46 -9.89 -14.64
N HIS A 22 3.08 -9.55 -13.51
CA HIS A 22 2.34 -9.32 -12.27
C HIS A 22 1.45 -8.06 -12.39
N PRO A 23 0.11 -8.16 -12.28
CA PRO A 23 -0.80 -7.03 -12.30
C PRO A 23 -0.81 -6.33 -10.93
N TYR A 24 0.30 -5.69 -10.57
CA TYR A 24 0.49 -5.01 -9.28
C TYR A 24 -0.62 -4.00 -8.99
N LEU A 25 -1.15 -4.01 -7.77
CA LEU A 25 -2.34 -3.26 -7.35
C LEU A 25 -3.51 -3.44 -8.32
N ASN A 26 -3.73 -4.66 -8.82
CA ASN A 26 -5.00 -4.99 -9.45
C ASN A 26 -5.89 -5.74 -8.47
N LEU A 27 -6.87 -5.03 -7.91
CA LEU A 27 -7.74 -5.56 -6.87
C LEU A 27 -8.42 -6.89 -7.24
N SER A 28 -8.91 -7.03 -8.48
CA SER A 28 -9.57 -8.27 -8.90
C SER A 28 -8.59 -9.42 -9.05
N SER A 29 -7.37 -9.18 -9.56
CA SER A 29 -6.37 -10.24 -9.74
C SER A 29 -5.89 -10.76 -8.38
N GLU A 30 -5.55 -9.85 -7.46
CA GLU A 30 -5.10 -10.21 -6.11
C GLU A 30 -6.17 -10.99 -5.34
N ALA A 31 -7.42 -10.51 -5.36
CA ALA A 31 -8.53 -11.19 -4.69
C ALA A 31 -8.81 -12.58 -5.28
N LYS A 32 -8.81 -12.72 -6.62
CA LYS A 32 -9.02 -14.01 -7.27
C LYS A 32 -7.87 -14.99 -7.01
N SER A 33 -6.63 -14.50 -6.95
CA SER A 33 -5.46 -15.31 -6.58
C SER A 33 -5.61 -15.87 -5.17
N ALA A 34 -6.01 -15.03 -4.20
CA ALA A 34 -6.29 -15.45 -2.84
C ALA A 34 -7.42 -16.49 -2.75
N LEU A 35 -8.54 -16.25 -3.45
CA LEU A 35 -9.68 -17.17 -3.49
C LEU A 35 -9.32 -18.52 -4.14
N ALA A 36 -8.54 -18.50 -5.22
CA ALA A 36 -8.08 -19.71 -5.89
C ALA A 36 -7.18 -20.56 -4.95
N ALA A 37 -6.29 -19.91 -4.20
CA ALA A 37 -5.44 -20.60 -3.23
C ALA A 37 -6.25 -21.24 -2.09
N VAL A 38 -7.23 -20.52 -1.53
CA VAL A 38 -8.13 -21.07 -0.51
C VAL A 38 -8.95 -22.24 -1.07
N LYS A 39 -9.47 -22.12 -2.30
CA LYS A 39 -10.19 -23.21 -2.98
C LYS A 39 -9.30 -24.44 -3.15
N ALA A 40 -8.07 -24.28 -3.65
CA ALA A 40 -7.12 -25.38 -3.85
C ALA A 40 -6.79 -26.09 -2.54
N VAL A 41 -6.56 -25.34 -1.46
CA VAL A 41 -6.29 -25.89 -0.12
C VAL A 41 -7.51 -26.65 0.43
N LYS A 42 -8.73 -26.10 0.28
CA LYS A 42 -9.97 -26.80 0.69
C LYS A 42 -10.21 -28.07 -0.12
N GLU A 43 -9.94 -28.05 -1.42
CA GLU A 43 -10.09 -29.24 -2.29
C GLU A 43 -9.06 -30.32 -1.94
N HIS A 44 -7.82 -29.94 -1.65
CA HIS A 44 -6.75 -30.89 -1.33
C HIS A 44 -6.93 -31.55 0.04
N TYR A 45 -7.20 -30.76 1.09
CA TYR A 45 -7.27 -31.28 2.45
C TYR A 45 -8.69 -31.69 2.88
N GLY A 46 -9.73 -31.19 2.21
CA GLY A 46 -11.12 -31.56 2.45
C GLY A 46 -11.54 -31.41 3.91
N ALA A 47 -12.10 -32.49 4.47
CA ALA A 47 -12.61 -32.53 5.84
C ALA A 47 -11.51 -32.46 6.93
N GLN A 48 -10.23 -32.44 6.58
CA GLN A 48 -9.14 -32.18 7.52
C GLN A 48 -9.15 -30.72 8.02
N LEU A 49 -9.83 -29.82 7.29
CA LEU A 49 -9.96 -28.40 7.65
C LEU A 49 -11.36 -28.10 8.18
N LYS A 50 -11.46 -27.15 9.12
CA LYS A 50 -12.75 -26.58 9.55
C LYS A 50 -13.47 -25.79 8.45
N GLY A 51 -12.73 -25.31 7.45
CA GLY A 51 -13.26 -24.64 6.26
C GLY A 51 -13.51 -23.13 6.42
N ASP A 52 -13.75 -22.65 7.63
CA ASP A 52 -13.80 -21.21 7.92
C ASP A 52 -12.44 -20.55 7.70
N TRP A 53 -12.43 -19.35 7.13
CA TRP A 53 -11.19 -18.65 6.76
C TRP A 53 -11.34 -17.12 6.83
N MET A 54 -10.20 -16.43 6.96
CA MET A 54 -10.09 -14.96 6.99
C MET A 54 -8.86 -14.55 6.17
N SER A 55 -8.81 -13.28 5.76
CA SER A 55 -7.62 -12.71 5.12
C SER A 55 -6.91 -11.72 6.05
N ILE A 56 -5.59 -11.63 5.91
CA ILE A 56 -4.77 -10.60 6.56
C ILE A 56 -3.65 -10.19 5.60
N GLY A 57 -3.32 -8.89 5.55
CA GLY A 57 -2.17 -8.42 4.80
C GLY A 57 -1.75 -6.99 5.14
N GLN A 58 -0.57 -6.58 4.66
CA GLN A 58 0.02 -5.25 4.86
C GLN A 58 0.30 -4.58 3.51
N SER A 59 0.11 -3.26 3.41
CA SER A 59 0.36 -2.48 2.18
C SER A 59 -0.44 -3.00 0.97
N GLN A 60 0.21 -3.47 -0.09
CA GLN A 60 -0.43 -4.19 -1.19
C GLN A 60 -1.23 -5.40 -0.69
N GLY A 61 -0.69 -6.17 0.26
CA GLY A 61 -1.43 -7.28 0.90
C GLY A 61 -2.64 -6.81 1.70
N GLY A 62 -2.61 -5.59 2.26
CA GLY A 62 -3.75 -4.96 2.93
C GLY A 62 -4.85 -4.58 1.93
N HIS A 63 -4.45 -4.03 0.78
CA HIS A 63 -5.32 -3.79 -0.37
C HIS A 63 -5.95 -5.11 -0.87
N ALA A 64 -5.14 -6.16 -1.06
CA ALA A 64 -5.60 -7.49 -1.43
C ALA A 64 -6.53 -8.14 -0.40
N SER A 65 -6.29 -7.94 0.91
CA SER A 65 -7.15 -8.46 1.98
C SER A 65 -8.54 -7.82 1.94
N LEU A 66 -8.62 -6.51 1.72
CA LEU A 66 -9.89 -5.82 1.52
C LEU A 66 -10.58 -6.27 0.22
N GLY A 67 -9.83 -6.40 -0.88
CA GLY A 67 -10.36 -6.94 -2.14
C GLY A 67 -10.90 -8.36 -1.97
N THR A 68 -10.18 -9.22 -1.28
CA THR A 68 -10.63 -10.59 -0.96
C THR A 68 -11.95 -10.57 -0.20
N ALA A 69 -12.11 -9.63 0.75
CA ALA A 69 -13.36 -9.46 1.48
C ALA A 69 -14.55 -9.06 0.58
N GLU A 70 -14.34 -8.20 -0.41
CA GLU A 70 -15.38 -7.85 -1.39
C GLU A 70 -15.80 -9.06 -2.22
N PHE A 71 -14.82 -9.82 -2.72
CA PHE A 71 -15.07 -10.94 -3.64
C PHE A 71 -15.56 -12.20 -2.91
N ALA A 72 -15.32 -12.32 -1.60
CA ALA A 72 -15.78 -13.43 -0.77
C ALA A 72 -17.19 -13.23 -0.18
N ASN A 73 -17.92 -12.17 -0.56
CA ASN A 73 -19.22 -11.81 0.03
C ASN A 73 -20.31 -12.90 -0.03
N THR A 74 -20.20 -13.86 -0.96
CA THR A 74 -21.13 -14.99 -1.08
C THR A 74 -20.62 -16.27 -0.41
N ASP A 75 -19.37 -16.28 0.07
CA ASP A 75 -18.78 -17.41 0.78
C ASP A 75 -19.13 -17.33 2.28
N ALA A 76 -20.06 -18.17 2.73
CA ALA A 76 -20.47 -18.24 4.13
C ALA A 76 -19.34 -18.69 5.09
N SER A 77 -18.28 -19.30 4.57
CA SER A 77 -17.10 -19.71 5.35
C SER A 77 -16.07 -18.58 5.50
N TYR A 78 -16.19 -17.47 4.77
CA TYR A 78 -15.35 -16.30 4.97
C TYR A 78 -15.81 -15.49 6.19
N LYS A 79 -14.90 -15.19 7.12
CA LYS A 79 -15.24 -14.58 8.43
C LYS A 79 -14.75 -13.16 8.64
N GLY A 80 -13.92 -12.63 7.73
CA GLY A 80 -13.47 -11.23 7.79
C GLY A 80 -12.05 -11.00 7.33
N ALA A 81 -11.62 -9.74 7.43
CA ALA A 81 -10.32 -9.26 6.96
C ALA A 81 -9.57 -8.43 8.02
N VAL A 82 -8.25 -8.51 8.00
CA VAL A 82 -7.35 -7.57 8.68
C VAL A 82 -6.46 -6.89 7.64
N ALA A 83 -6.51 -5.56 7.54
CA ALA A 83 -5.75 -4.81 6.54
C ALA A 83 -4.82 -3.80 7.22
N GLY A 84 -3.51 -4.07 7.21
CA GLY A 84 -2.48 -3.12 7.62
C GLY A 84 -2.15 -2.15 6.49
N ALA A 85 -2.24 -0.85 6.74
CA ALA A 85 -1.91 0.24 5.81
C ALA A 85 -2.33 -0.06 4.35
N PRO A 86 -3.62 -0.37 4.09
CA PRO A 86 -4.05 -0.85 2.79
C PRO A 86 -3.71 0.15 1.69
N ALA A 87 -2.89 -0.27 0.73
CA ALA A 87 -2.40 0.54 -0.38
C ALA A 87 -3.56 1.04 -1.25
N SER A 88 -4.10 2.21 -0.90
CA SER A 88 -5.29 2.80 -1.50
C SER A 88 -4.98 4.22 -1.96
N SER A 89 -5.77 4.70 -2.93
CA SER A 89 -5.67 6.04 -3.51
C SER A 89 -4.26 6.46 -3.96
N LEU A 90 -3.47 5.56 -4.57
CA LEU A 90 -2.13 5.85 -5.06
C LEU A 90 -2.07 7.14 -5.89
N GLY A 91 -3.04 7.36 -6.78
CA GLY A 91 -3.09 8.58 -7.60
C GLY A 91 -3.34 9.86 -6.81
N THR A 92 -4.09 9.79 -5.71
CA THR A 92 -4.26 10.90 -4.78
C THR A 92 -2.96 11.16 -4.01
N ILE A 93 -2.28 10.10 -3.56
CA ILE A 93 -1.00 10.23 -2.84
C ILE A 93 0.07 10.85 -3.74
N ILE A 94 0.17 10.41 -4.99
CA ILE A 94 1.05 11.03 -6.00
C ILE A 94 0.80 12.54 -6.06
N GLN A 95 -0.45 12.94 -6.26
CA GLN A 95 -0.80 14.36 -6.34
C GLN A 95 -0.55 15.12 -5.03
N ILE A 96 -0.81 14.54 -3.86
CA ILE A 96 -0.49 15.17 -2.56
C ILE A 96 0.99 15.57 -2.47
N TYR A 97 1.89 14.77 -3.05
CA TYR A 97 3.31 15.06 -3.03
C TYR A 97 3.76 16.03 -4.12
N ILE A 98 3.28 15.87 -5.36
CA ILE A 98 3.86 16.56 -6.53
C ILE A 98 2.97 17.65 -7.15
N ASP A 99 1.71 17.75 -6.73
CA ASP A 99 0.77 18.75 -7.25
C ASP A 99 0.61 19.92 -6.27
N PRO A 100 0.96 21.16 -6.68
CA PRO A 100 0.75 22.36 -5.86
C PRO A 100 -0.69 22.54 -5.38
N GLN A 101 -1.68 22.02 -6.12
CA GLN A 101 -3.10 22.07 -5.72
C GLN A 101 -3.38 21.38 -4.38
N PHE A 102 -2.54 20.44 -3.96
CA PHE A 102 -2.69 19.73 -2.69
C PHE A 102 -1.77 20.25 -1.59
N ASN A 103 -0.86 21.17 -1.89
CA ASN A 103 -0.03 21.82 -0.89
C ASN A 103 -0.71 23.09 -0.40
N LEU A 104 -1.56 22.97 0.63
CA LEU A 104 -2.40 24.08 1.10
C LEU A 104 -1.72 24.92 2.18
N ASP A 105 -1.94 26.23 2.16
CA ASP A 105 -1.60 27.16 3.24
C ASP A 105 -2.55 27.02 4.44
N SER A 106 -2.33 27.81 5.50
CA SER A 106 -3.16 27.80 6.71
C SER A 106 -4.62 28.20 6.47
N ASN A 107 -4.94 28.81 5.33
CA ASN A 107 -6.29 29.21 4.92
C ASN A 107 -6.92 28.22 3.94
N GLY A 108 -6.25 27.09 3.65
CA GLY A 108 -6.73 26.08 2.71
C GLY A 108 -6.53 26.47 1.23
N LYS A 109 -5.69 27.45 0.91
CA LYS A 109 -5.38 27.83 -0.48
C LYS A 109 -4.14 27.10 -0.98
N PRO A 110 -4.13 26.62 -2.24
CA PRO A 110 -2.93 26.06 -2.85
C PRO A 110 -1.75 27.03 -2.82
N LYS A 111 -0.58 26.54 -2.43
CA LYS A 111 0.70 27.22 -2.54
C LYS A 111 1.22 27.14 -3.98
N GLU A 112 2.20 27.98 -4.30
CA GLU A 112 2.81 28.03 -5.64
C GLU A 112 3.63 26.77 -5.97
N VAL A 113 4.19 26.12 -4.95
CA VAL A 113 5.03 24.92 -5.08
C VAL A 113 4.36 23.71 -4.46
N ASN A 114 4.66 22.52 -4.98
CA ASN A 114 4.22 21.27 -4.36
C ASN A 114 4.99 20.98 -3.07
N LYS A 115 4.55 19.94 -2.35
CA LYS A 115 5.07 19.61 -1.03
C LYS A 115 6.54 19.18 -1.05
N LEU A 116 6.95 18.42 -2.07
CA LEU A 116 8.34 17.97 -2.18
C LEU A 116 9.28 19.15 -2.46
N ASP A 117 8.89 20.03 -3.38
CA ASP A 117 9.69 21.21 -3.74
C ASP A 117 9.72 22.23 -2.61
N GLU A 118 8.63 22.41 -1.86
CA GLU A 118 8.63 23.23 -0.65
C GLU A 118 9.65 22.72 0.37
N ASN A 119 9.68 21.42 0.64
CA ASN A 119 10.64 20.82 1.57
C ASN A 119 12.09 21.02 1.10
N LEU A 120 12.36 20.81 -0.19
CA LEU A 120 13.69 21.05 -0.77
C LEU A 120 14.12 22.52 -0.63
N LEU A 121 13.22 23.46 -0.93
CA LEU A 121 13.49 24.89 -0.82
C LEU A 121 13.77 25.32 0.62
N GLN A 122 13.05 24.77 1.59
CA GLN A 122 13.30 25.01 3.02
C GLN A 122 14.71 24.55 3.43
N VAL A 123 15.14 23.36 2.99
CA VAL A 123 16.49 22.86 3.27
C VAL A 123 17.55 23.76 2.64
N ARG A 124 17.40 24.11 1.34
CA ARG A 124 18.34 25.00 0.63
C ARG A 124 18.42 26.37 1.29
N TYR A 125 17.29 26.93 1.71
CA TYR A 125 17.24 28.19 2.45
C TYR A 125 18.01 28.09 3.78
N ALA A 126 17.82 27.02 4.54
CA ALA A 126 18.51 26.82 5.82
C ALA A 126 20.02 26.72 5.65
N VAL A 127 20.51 26.01 4.63
CA VAL A 127 21.95 25.92 4.29
C VAL A 127 22.49 27.29 3.88
N ALA A 128 21.83 27.99 2.96
CA ALA A 128 22.27 29.30 2.45
C ALA A 128 22.37 30.36 3.56
N ASN A 129 21.51 30.26 4.58
CA ASN A 129 21.49 31.16 5.73
C ASN A 129 22.28 30.64 6.95
N LYS A 130 23.06 29.56 6.79
CA LYS A 130 23.89 28.98 7.85
C LYS A 130 23.10 28.57 9.10
N LEU A 131 21.82 28.21 8.94
CA LEU A 131 20.99 27.67 10.01
C LEU A 131 21.32 26.19 10.27
N ILE A 132 21.81 25.50 9.24
CA ILE A 132 22.33 24.13 9.27
C ILE A 132 23.59 24.05 8.41
N THR A 133 24.39 23.02 8.63
CA THR A 133 25.58 22.72 7.80
C THR A 133 25.19 22.15 6.44
N GLU A 134 26.10 22.21 5.46
CA GLU A 134 25.90 21.58 4.15
C GLU A 134 25.68 20.07 4.27
N ALA A 135 26.39 19.41 5.20
CA ALA A 135 26.23 17.97 5.43
C ALA A 135 24.85 17.62 6.00
N GLU A 136 24.34 18.40 6.96
CA GLU A 136 22.98 18.23 7.48
C GLU A 136 21.94 18.50 6.38
N GLY A 137 22.14 19.54 5.58
CA GLY A 137 21.28 19.84 4.44
C GLY A 137 21.24 18.69 3.43
N GLN A 138 22.39 18.12 3.09
CA GLN A 138 22.47 16.97 2.19
C GLN A 138 21.75 15.76 2.77
N ALA A 139 21.92 15.46 4.06
CA ALA A 139 21.21 14.36 4.72
C ALA A 139 19.68 14.53 4.66
N MET A 140 19.17 15.76 4.80
CA MET A 140 17.74 16.05 4.64
C MET A 140 17.27 15.90 3.19
N ILE A 141 18.08 16.34 2.21
CA ILE A 141 17.78 16.11 0.77
C ILE A 141 17.73 14.62 0.46
N ASP A 142 18.66 13.83 0.99
CA ASP A 142 18.69 12.37 0.81
C ASP A 142 17.42 11.71 1.37
N GLN A 143 16.91 12.19 2.51
CA GLN A 143 15.65 11.72 3.09
C GLN A 143 14.43 12.08 2.24
N ILE A 144 14.39 13.30 1.70
CA ILE A 144 13.30 13.71 0.78
C ILE A 144 13.36 12.84 -0.49
N ALA A 145 14.56 12.61 -1.04
CA ALA A 145 14.77 11.77 -2.21
C ALA A 145 14.38 10.30 -1.94
N ASP A 146 14.66 9.76 -0.74
CA ASP A 146 14.26 8.40 -0.36
C ASP A 146 12.74 8.21 -0.40
N GLY A 147 12.00 9.13 0.23
CA GLY A 147 10.53 9.06 0.26
C GLY A 147 9.91 9.22 -1.13
N TYR A 148 10.46 10.13 -1.95
CA TYR A 148 9.97 10.29 -3.31
C TYR A 148 10.33 9.11 -4.22
N ALA A 149 11.53 8.56 -4.08
CA ALA A 149 11.96 7.38 -4.82
C ALA A 149 11.07 6.16 -4.54
N GLU A 150 10.61 5.99 -3.30
CA GLU A 150 9.65 4.94 -2.95
C GLU A 150 8.31 5.13 -3.69
N LEU A 151 7.78 6.35 -3.70
CA LEU A 151 6.56 6.69 -4.43
C LEU A 151 6.70 6.45 -5.95
N LEU A 152 7.85 6.80 -6.54
CA LEU A 152 8.14 6.52 -7.95
C LEU A 152 8.23 5.01 -8.23
N ALA A 153 8.81 4.23 -7.31
CA ALA A 153 8.86 2.77 -7.44
C ALA A 153 7.45 2.16 -7.44
N TYR A 154 6.54 2.61 -6.56
CA TYR A 154 5.14 2.16 -6.59
C TYR A 154 4.42 2.57 -7.87
N ALA A 155 4.66 3.77 -8.39
CA ALA A 155 4.09 4.20 -9.68
C ALA A 155 4.62 3.35 -10.85
N ALA A 156 5.89 2.95 -10.82
CA ALA A 156 6.49 2.06 -11.82
C ALA A 156 5.87 0.66 -11.77
N LEU A 157 5.75 0.08 -10.57
CA LEU A 157 5.09 -1.21 -10.36
C LEU A 157 3.63 -1.17 -10.84
N ALA A 158 2.88 -0.10 -10.51
CA ALA A 158 1.51 0.08 -10.99
C ALA A 158 1.43 0.22 -12.52
N SER A 159 2.39 0.90 -13.15
CA SER A 159 2.45 1.02 -14.62
C SER A 159 2.76 -0.31 -15.30
N ALA A 160 3.62 -1.15 -14.71
CA ALA A 160 3.83 -2.53 -15.13
C ALA A 160 2.55 -3.37 -14.93
N GLY A 161 1.83 -3.15 -13.83
CA GLY A 161 0.56 -3.81 -13.56
C GLY A 161 -0.56 -3.45 -14.54
N ILE A 162 -0.62 -2.18 -14.99
CA ILE A 162 -1.50 -1.75 -16.09
C ILE A 162 -1.15 -2.50 -17.37
N LYS A 163 0.14 -2.61 -17.70
CA LYS A 163 0.59 -3.31 -18.90
C LYS A 163 0.22 -4.79 -18.90
N ALA A 164 0.17 -5.44 -17.73
CA ALA A 164 -0.33 -6.81 -17.60
C ALA A 164 -1.78 -6.96 -18.13
N GLN A 165 -2.61 -5.92 -18.02
CA GLN A 165 -4.00 -5.92 -18.48
C GLN A 165 -4.18 -5.27 -19.86
N GLN A 166 -3.29 -4.36 -20.21
CA GLN A 166 -3.26 -3.64 -21.48
C GLN A 166 -1.86 -3.77 -22.09
N PRO A 167 -1.57 -4.87 -22.81
CA PRO A 167 -0.21 -5.17 -23.28
C PRO A 167 0.42 -4.09 -24.16
N ASP A 168 -0.38 -3.30 -24.87
CA ASP A 168 0.08 -2.21 -25.73
C ASP A 168 0.36 -0.90 -24.97
N TYR A 169 0.03 -0.82 -23.67
CA TYR A 169 0.32 0.36 -22.86
C TYR A 169 1.82 0.59 -22.72
N ASP A 170 2.25 1.83 -22.97
CA ASP A 170 3.60 2.28 -22.69
C ASP A 170 3.73 2.63 -21.21
N LEU A 171 4.37 1.74 -20.45
CA LEU A 171 4.58 1.92 -19.01
C LEU A 171 5.39 3.18 -18.66
N LYS A 172 6.08 3.78 -19.64
CA LYS A 172 6.91 4.98 -19.46
C LYS A 172 6.11 6.27 -19.65
N ALA A 173 4.86 6.17 -20.14
CA ALA A 173 4.08 7.30 -20.65
C ALA A 173 3.96 8.46 -19.65
N ILE A 174 3.78 8.17 -18.36
CA ILE A 174 3.61 9.18 -17.31
C ILE A 174 4.93 9.67 -16.69
N PHE A 175 6.07 9.10 -17.08
CA PHE A 175 7.36 9.46 -16.51
C PHE A 175 8.11 10.47 -17.37
N THR A 176 8.97 11.24 -16.72
CA THR A 176 10.01 12.07 -17.34
C THR A 176 11.10 11.18 -17.96
N SER A 177 11.91 11.77 -18.86
CA SER A 177 13.07 11.09 -19.44
C SER A 177 14.06 10.66 -18.34
N GLY A 178 14.66 9.47 -18.45
CA GLY A 178 15.49 8.86 -17.41
C GLY A 178 14.69 8.15 -16.30
N ALA A 179 13.68 8.80 -15.72
CA ALA A 179 12.79 8.14 -14.77
C ALA A 179 11.98 7.02 -15.42
N GLY A 180 11.54 7.20 -16.67
CA GLY A 180 10.87 6.16 -17.44
C GLY A 180 11.75 4.93 -17.71
N ASP A 181 13.06 5.11 -17.88
CA ASP A 181 13.98 3.98 -18.08
C ASP A 181 14.12 3.13 -16.80
N ILE A 182 14.09 3.78 -15.63
CA ILE A 182 14.06 3.08 -14.34
C ILE A 182 12.70 2.41 -14.15
N ALA A 183 11.59 3.09 -14.50
CA ALA A 183 10.25 2.53 -14.37
C ALA A 183 10.07 1.24 -15.19
N GLU A 184 10.70 1.16 -16.37
CA GLU A 184 10.71 -0.03 -17.22
C GLU A 184 11.34 -1.26 -16.56
N LEU A 185 12.24 -1.06 -15.60
CA LEU A 185 12.83 -2.17 -14.86
C LEU A 185 11.79 -2.90 -14.00
N ALA A 186 10.68 -2.27 -13.61
CA ALA A 186 9.60 -2.92 -12.88
C ALA A 186 8.87 -3.98 -13.71
N TYR A 187 9.04 -3.96 -15.04
CA TYR A 187 8.35 -4.86 -15.95
C TYR A 187 9.01 -6.24 -15.99
N GLY A 188 8.47 -7.17 -15.19
CA GLY A 188 8.72 -8.60 -15.34
C GLY A 188 8.07 -9.13 -16.61
N ARG A 189 8.88 -9.57 -17.58
CA ARG A 189 8.41 -10.01 -18.90
C ARG A 189 7.96 -11.47 -18.87
N THR A 190 8.53 -12.27 -17.99
CA THR A 190 8.34 -13.72 -17.94
C THR A 190 8.00 -14.24 -16.54
N GLY A 191 7.80 -13.36 -15.57
CA GLY A 191 7.43 -13.66 -14.19
C GLY A 191 8.11 -12.68 -13.24
N ASP A 192 8.81 -13.22 -12.24
CA ASP A 192 9.56 -12.48 -11.22
C ASP A 192 10.87 -11.85 -11.71
N ASP A 193 11.03 -11.64 -13.03
CA ASP A 193 12.25 -11.11 -13.65
C ASP A 193 12.32 -9.57 -13.66
N GLY A 194 11.29 -8.89 -13.16
CA GLY A 194 11.27 -7.45 -12.93
C GLY A 194 12.04 -7.05 -11.67
N ALA A 195 12.50 -5.80 -11.62
CA ALA A 195 13.15 -5.23 -10.45
C ALA A 195 12.16 -5.09 -9.29
N CYS A 196 12.52 -5.60 -8.12
CA CYS A 196 11.77 -5.42 -6.89
C CYS A 196 11.89 -3.98 -6.36
N LEU A 197 11.01 -3.62 -5.41
CA LEU A 197 11.09 -2.35 -4.69
C LEU A 197 12.51 -2.11 -4.12
N SER A 198 13.06 -3.13 -3.46
CA SER A 198 14.39 -3.14 -2.87
C SER A 198 14.96 -4.56 -2.82
N TYR A 199 16.26 -4.68 -2.58
CA TYR A 199 16.97 -5.94 -2.35
C TYR A 199 17.84 -5.82 -1.09
N PRO A 200 18.14 -6.94 -0.40
CA PRO A 200 19.13 -6.94 0.67
C PRO A 200 20.54 -6.68 0.14
N THR A 201 21.44 -6.24 1.01
CA THR A 201 22.87 -6.15 0.73
C THR A 201 23.42 -7.51 0.24
N PRO A 202 24.27 -7.55 -0.80
CA PRO A 202 24.93 -6.42 -1.48
C PRO A 202 24.17 -5.82 -2.68
N ASP A 203 23.01 -6.37 -3.04
CA ASP A 203 22.30 -6.03 -4.28
C ASP A 203 21.31 -4.86 -4.13
N ASN A 204 21.31 -4.17 -3.00
CA ASN A 204 20.35 -3.10 -2.69
C ASN A 204 20.30 -1.99 -3.76
N ALA A 205 21.42 -1.71 -4.44
CA ALA A 205 21.49 -0.74 -5.55
C ALA A 205 20.71 -1.16 -6.83
N ASN A 206 20.29 -2.43 -6.90
CA ASN A 206 19.49 -2.96 -8.00
C ASN A 206 17.98 -2.73 -7.82
N GLY A 207 17.53 -2.33 -6.62
CA GLY A 207 16.13 -2.07 -6.34
C GLY A 207 15.63 -0.80 -7.01
N LEU A 208 14.34 -0.77 -7.37
CA LEU A 208 13.70 0.40 -7.96
C LEU A 208 13.90 1.65 -7.11
N GLN A 209 13.69 1.56 -5.80
CA GLN A 209 13.83 2.71 -4.90
C GLN A 209 15.26 3.27 -4.92
N ALA A 210 16.29 2.41 -4.84
CA ALA A 210 17.67 2.86 -4.87
C ALA A 210 18.03 3.52 -6.23
N LYS A 211 17.52 2.97 -7.34
CA LYS A 211 17.74 3.53 -8.68
C LYS A 211 17.04 4.88 -8.86
N PHE A 212 15.78 5.00 -8.43
CA PHE A 212 15.07 6.28 -8.46
C PHE A 212 15.75 7.32 -7.58
N LYS A 213 16.20 6.95 -6.37
CA LYS A 213 16.95 7.86 -5.49
C LYS A 213 18.20 8.38 -6.18
N ALA A 214 18.99 7.49 -6.79
CA ALA A 214 20.20 7.88 -7.51
C ALA A 214 19.89 8.84 -8.67
N GLY A 215 18.81 8.60 -9.43
CA GLY A 215 18.35 9.49 -10.49
C GLY A 215 17.92 10.87 -9.98
N ILE A 216 17.15 10.90 -8.88
CA ILE A 216 16.73 12.16 -8.23
C ILE A 216 17.95 12.96 -7.79
N LEU A 217 18.90 12.34 -7.08
CA LEU A 217 20.08 13.03 -6.56
C LEU A 217 20.99 13.53 -7.70
N ALA A 218 21.14 12.74 -8.76
CA ALA A 218 21.88 13.18 -9.94
C ALA A 218 21.20 14.38 -10.62
N TYR A 219 19.87 14.40 -10.70
CA TYR A 219 19.11 15.52 -11.24
C TYR A 219 19.24 16.78 -10.37
N LEU A 220 19.24 16.63 -9.04
CA LEU A 220 19.38 17.73 -8.07
C LEU A 220 20.81 18.26 -7.91
N ALA A 221 21.80 17.66 -8.59
CA ALA A 221 23.16 18.19 -8.63
C ALA A 221 23.22 19.59 -9.25
N ASP A 222 22.25 19.93 -10.12
CA ASP A 222 21.99 21.32 -10.50
C ASP A 222 21.12 22.00 -9.42
N PRO A 223 21.62 23.06 -8.76
CA PRO A 223 20.89 23.73 -7.68
C PRO A 223 19.65 24.50 -8.15
N THR A 224 19.46 24.69 -9.46
CA THR A 224 18.27 25.34 -10.03
C THR A 224 17.10 24.38 -10.20
N HIS A 225 17.37 23.07 -10.21
CA HIS A 225 16.34 22.04 -10.34
C HIS A 225 15.52 21.87 -9.06
N GLN A 226 14.25 21.54 -9.27
CA GLN A 226 13.29 21.14 -8.24
C GLN A 226 13.07 19.63 -8.29
N ILE A 227 12.71 19.01 -7.17
CA ILE A 227 12.68 17.55 -7.06
C ILE A 227 11.54 16.95 -7.89
N ALA A 228 10.35 17.57 -7.90
CA ALA A 228 9.20 17.03 -8.63
C ALA A 228 9.31 17.20 -10.16
N GLN A 229 10.36 17.85 -10.66
CA GLN A 229 10.64 17.96 -12.11
C GLN A 229 11.26 16.68 -12.69
N TYR A 230 11.71 15.74 -11.84
CA TYR A 230 12.22 14.43 -12.23
C TYR A 230 11.34 13.34 -11.60
N GLY A 231 10.98 12.30 -12.35
CA GLY A 231 10.03 11.29 -11.89
C GLY A 231 8.75 11.27 -12.73
N ILE A 232 7.60 11.53 -12.11
CA ILE A 232 6.28 11.55 -12.77
C ILE A 232 6.05 12.92 -13.40
N ASP A 233 5.72 12.94 -14.70
CA ASP A 233 5.18 14.11 -15.38
C ASP A 233 3.70 14.29 -14.99
N LEU A 234 3.43 15.28 -14.14
CA LEU A 234 2.09 15.52 -13.59
C LEU A 234 1.04 15.79 -14.66
N SER A 235 1.41 16.49 -15.74
CA SER A 235 0.49 16.79 -16.84
C SER A 235 0.11 15.54 -17.60
N LYS A 236 1.09 14.70 -17.94
CA LYS A 236 0.81 13.40 -18.59
C LYS A 236 0.03 12.47 -17.67
N PHE A 237 0.43 12.38 -16.39
CA PHE A 237 -0.26 11.57 -15.39
C PHE A 237 -1.76 11.89 -15.30
N LYS A 238 -2.11 13.18 -15.24
CA LYS A 238 -3.52 13.61 -15.19
C LYS A 238 -4.28 13.38 -16.49
N ALA A 239 -3.61 13.48 -17.63
CA ALA A 239 -4.22 13.31 -18.95
C ALA A 239 -4.34 11.85 -19.41
N ASP A 240 -3.57 10.94 -18.83
CA ASP A 240 -3.53 9.53 -19.23
C ASP A 240 -4.79 8.78 -18.77
N GLN A 241 -5.73 8.55 -19.69
CA GLN A 241 -6.99 7.90 -19.38
C GLN A 241 -6.83 6.43 -18.94
N VAL A 242 -5.79 5.73 -19.41
CA VAL A 242 -5.53 4.35 -19.01
C VAL A 242 -5.17 4.31 -17.52
N VAL A 243 -4.26 5.19 -17.10
CA VAL A 243 -3.87 5.35 -15.70
C VAL A 243 -5.05 5.80 -14.84
N GLN A 244 -5.82 6.82 -15.27
CA GLN A 244 -6.97 7.30 -14.49
C GLN A 244 -8.05 6.21 -14.31
N ASN A 245 -8.30 5.41 -15.35
CA ASN A 245 -9.23 4.29 -15.27
C ASN A 245 -8.73 3.21 -14.31
N PHE A 246 -7.46 2.84 -14.38
CA PHE A 246 -6.84 1.87 -13.49
C PHE A 246 -6.92 2.30 -12.02
N LEU A 247 -6.51 3.54 -11.72
CA LEU A 247 -6.51 4.11 -10.37
C LEU A 247 -7.92 4.16 -9.77
N THR A 248 -8.93 4.44 -10.59
CA THR A 248 -10.34 4.40 -10.17
C THR A 248 -10.79 2.96 -9.90
N ALA A 249 -10.49 2.04 -10.81
CA ALA A 249 -10.96 0.66 -10.75
C ALA A 249 -10.36 -0.14 -9.59
N THR A 250 -9.15 0.21 -9.15
CA THR A 250 -8.45 -0.52 -8.11
C THR A 250 -8.64 0.02 -6.69
N GLN A 251 -9.58 0.92 -6.43
CA GLN A 251 -9.82 1.34 -5.05
C GLN A 251 -10.45 0.19 -4.23
N PRO A 252 -9.79 -0.32 -3.16
CA PRO A 252 -10.35 -1.35 -2.31
C PRO A 252 -11.42 -0.75 -1.40
N ALA A 253 -12.34 -1.57 -0.90
CA ALA A 253 -13.35 -1.24 0.10
C ALA A 253 -14.13 0.06 -0.16
N THR A 254 -14.30 0.44 -1.43
CA THR A 254 -15.12 1.60 -1.81
C THR A 254 -16.57 1.42 -1.37
N ASN A 255 -17.02 0.16 -1.28
CA ASN A 255 -18.42 -0.20 -1.06
C ASN A 255 -19.34 0.51 -2.08
N ALA A 256 -18.85 0.74 -3.31
CA ALA A 256 -19.50 1.62 -4.28
C ALA A 256 -20.87 1.13 -4.77
N THR A 257 -21.13 -0.18 -4.70
CA THR A 257 -22.41 -0.81 -5.01
C THR A 257 -22.83 -1.77 -3.90
N ALA A 258 -24.10 -2.16 -3.86
CA ALA A 258 -24.62 -3.11 -2.88
C ALA A 258 -23.88 -4.47 -2.92
N GLU A 259 -23.45 -4.91 -4.11
CA GLU A 259 -22.70 -6.16 -4.31
C GLU A 259 -21.29 -6.07 -3.72
N LYS A 260 -20.69 -4.88 -3.77
CA LYS A 260 -19.33 -4.62 -3.28
C LYS A 260 -19.25 -4.27 -1.80
N VAL A 261 -20.37 -4.04 -1.11
CA VAL A 261 -20.34 -3.83 0.34
C VAL A 261 -19.77 -5.06 1.04
N ILE A 262 -18.66 -4.93 1.75
CA ILE A 262 -18.06 -6.03 2.53
C ILE A 262 -19.01 -6.45 3.66
N LYS A 263 -19.50 -7.69 3.67
CA LYS A 263 -20.54 -8.14 4.61
C LYS A 263 -19.99 -8.75 5.90
N THR A 264 -18.68 -8.94 5.97
CA THR A 264 -17.97 -9.50 7.12
C THR A 264 -17.24 -8.43 7.93
N PRO A 265 -16.89 -8.69 9.20
CA PRO A 265 -16.03 -7.80 9.99
C PRO A 265 -14.70 -7.47 9.30
N VAL A 266 -14.21 -6.24 9.50
CA VAL A 266 -12.93 -5.77 8.97
C VAL A 266 -12.19 -4.99 10.05
N PHE A 267 -10.88 -5.23 10.18
CA PHE A 267 -10.01 -4.44 11.04
C PHE A 267 -8.88 -3.80 10.22
N ILE A 268 -8.87 -2.47 10.14
CA ILE A 268 -7.83 -1.69 9.47
C ILE A 268 -6.84 -1.16 10.52
N ILE A 269 -5.55 -1.35 10.27
CA ILE A 269 -4.46 -0.89 11.15
C ILE A 269 -3.58 0.06 10.34
N GLN A 270 -3.38 1.29 10.81
CA GLN A 270 -2.65 2.32 10.08
C GLN A 270 -1.61 3.00 10.98
N GLY A 271 -0.40 3.23 10.48
CA GLY A 271 0.60 4.03 11.21
C GLY A 271 0.31 5.51 11.09
N GLU A 272 0.45 6.28 12.18
CA GLU A 272 0.28 7.74 12.19
C GLU A 272 1.35 8.46 11.36
N LYS A 273 2.58 7.92 11.33
CA LYS A 273 3.73 8.49 10.62
C LYS A 273 3.98 7.80 9.28
N ASP A 274 2.99 7.07 8.78
CA ASP A 274 3.08 6.44 7.47
C ASP A 274 3.18 7.50 6.36
N GLN A 275 4.18 7.32 5.49
CA GLN A 275 4.47 8.20 4.35
C GLN A 275 4.25 7.49 3.01
N ALA A 276 4.05 6.16 2.99
CA ALA A 276 3.75 5.41 1.78
C ALA A 276 2.23 5.38 1.55
N VAL A 277 1.45 5.10 2.60
CA VAL A 277 -0.01 5.18 2.60
C VAL A 277 -0.44 6.16 3.68
N LEU A 278 -0.82 7.36 3.27
CA LEU A 278 -1.06 8.46 4.21
C LEU A 278 -2.24 8.15 5.15
N PRO A 279 -2.14 8.42 6.46
CA PRO A 279 -3.20 8.11 7.42
C PRO A 279 -4.55 8.73 7.05
N VAL A 280 -4.54 9.95 6.52
CA VAL A 280 -5.74 10.67 6.07
C VAL A 280 -6.45 9.97 4.90
N VAL A 281 -5.69 9.30 4.02
CA VAL A 281 -6.23 8.50 2.92
C VAL A 281 -6.95 7.27 3.47
N THR A 282 -6.31 6.55 4.38
CA THR A 282 -6.91 5.37 5.03
C THR A 282 -8.13 5.74 5.88
N GLN A 283 -8.12 6.88 6.57
CA GLN A 283 -9.27 7.42 7.30
C GLN A 283 -10.44 7.72 6.35
N GLY A 284 -10.17 8.35 5.20
CA GLY A 284 -11.16 8.62 4.17
C GLY A 284 -11.77 7.34 3.59
N LEU A 285 -10.93 6.35 3.29
CA LEU A 285 -11.36 5.01 2.87
C LEU A 285 -12.32 4.40 3.89
N PHE A 286 -11.93 4.36 5.17
CA PHE A 286 -12.73 3.78 6.24
C PHE A 286 -14.08 4.50 6.43
N ALA A 287 -14.08 5.84 6.37
CA ALA A 287 -15.30 6.62 6.47
C ALA A 287 -16.27 6.32 5.31
N ASN A 288 -15.76 6.27 4.08
CA ASN A 288 -16.56 5.93 2.89
C ASN A 288 -17.12 4.50 2.98
N MET A 289 -16.30 3.55 3.39
CA MET A 289 -16.68 2.16 3.62
C MET A 289 -17.87 2.06 4.58
N LYS A 290 -17.82 2.73 5.73
CA LYS A 290 -18.94 2.76 6.71
C LYS A 290 -20.18 3.44 6.15
N ALA A 291 -20.02 4.62 5.53
CA ALA A 291 -21.14 5.39 4.99
C ALA A 291 -21.91 4.59 3.92
N ASN A 292 -21.19 3.93 3.01
CA ASN A 292 -21.80 3.13 1.96
C ASN A 292 -22.44 1.84 2.48
N ALA A 293 -21.86 1.18 3.50
CA ALA A 293 -22.49 0.03 4.14
C ALA A 293 -23.86 0.40 4.75
N LEU A 294 -23.93 1.54 5.45
CA LEU A 294 -25.20 2.08 5.98
C LEU A 294 -26.17 2.50 4.87
N LYS A 295 -25.66 3.10 3.79
CA LYS A 295 -26.47 3.52 2.64
C LYS A 295 -27.19 2.34 1.98
N PHE A 296 -26.47 1.25 1.70
CA PHE A 296 -27.03 0.11 0.98
C PHE A 296 -27.72 -0.91 1.91
N PHE A 297 -27.26 -1.05 3.15
CA PHE A 297 -27.77 -2.04 4.11
C PHE A 297 -27.98 -1.44 5.52
N PRO A 298 -28.92 -0.48 5.68
CA PRO A 298 -29.09 0.29 6.92
C PRO A 298 -29.44 -0.56 8.16
N GLN A 299 -30.00 -1.76 7.96
CA GLN A 299 -30.42 -2.65 9.04
C GLN A 299 -29.50 -3.86 9.25
N ALA A 300 -28.48 -4.05 8.41
CA ALA A 300 -27.60 -5.21 8.50
C ALA A 300 -26.48 -5.05 9.55
N GLY A 301 -26.15 -3.81 9.91
CA GLY A 301 -25.12 -3.52 10.92
C GLY A 301 -23.70 -3.86 10.50
N TYR A 302 -23.41 -4.00 9.19
CA TYR A 302 -22.07 -4.30 8.68
C TYR A 302 -21.04 -3.22 9.11
N ASP A 303 -21.46 -1.96 9.16
CA ASP A 303 -20.65 -0.82 9.59
C ASP A 303 -20.13 -0.94 11.03
N LYS A 304 -20.87 -1.65 11.90
CA LYS A 304 -20.47 -1.93 13.29
C LYS A 304 -19.38 -3.00 13.38
N GLY A 305 -19.22 -3.81 12.33
CA GLY A 305 -18.18 -4.81 12.20
C GLY A 305 -16.85 -4.24 11.71
N TYR A 306 -16.80 -2.97 11.29
CA TYR A 306 -15.61 -2.32 10.77
C TYR A 306 -14.87 -1.54 11.86
N GLN A 307 -13.57 -1.76 11.97
CA GLN A 307 -12.68 -1.15 12.96
C GLN A 307 -11.49 -0.48 12.26
N LEU A 308 -11.04 0.67 12.77
CA LEU A 308 -9.83 1.35 12.34
C LEU A 308 -9.03 1.77 13.58
N THR A 309 -7.75 1.43 13.61
CA THR A 309 -6.80 1.94 14.61
C THR A 309 -5.69 2.72 13.90
N ILE A 310 -5.48 3.97 14.34
CA ILE A 310 -4.28 4.74 14.02
C ILE A 310 -3.26 4.51 15.14
N VAL A 311 -2.10 3.97 14.80
CA VAL A 311 -1.03 3.64 15.74
C VAL A 311 -0.10 4.84 15.88
N PRO A 312 -0.05 5.49 17.07
CA PRO A 312 0.76 6.68 17.28
C PRO A 312 2.23 6.44 16.98
N ASN A 313 2.88 7.41 16.34
CA ASN A 313 4.30 7.40 16.00
C ASN A 313 4.79 6.25 15.08
N ALA A 314 3.93 5.29 14.72
CA ALA A 314 4.31 4.16 13.90
C ALA A 314 4.38 4.56 12.41
N THR A 315 5.42 4.09 11.73
CA THR A 315 5.59 4.19 10.28
C THR A 315 4.88 3.04 9.54
N HIS A 316 5.04 3.00 8.21
CA HIS A 316 4.30 2.13 7.30
C HIS A 316 4.25 0.64 7.70
N THR A 317 5.39 0.06 8.08
CA THR A 317 5.49 -1.36 8.45
C THR A 317 5.35 -1.60 9.95
N GLN A 318 5.54 -0.57 10.78
CA GLN A 318 5.59 -0.71 12.23
C GLN A 318 4.20 -0.88 12.84
N ALA A 319 3.18 -0.25 12.26
CA ALA A 319 1.84 -0.24 12.85
C ALA A 319 1.24 -1.65 13.01
N ILE A 320 1.39 -2.51 11.98
CA ILE A 320 0.87 -3.87 12.05
C ILE A 320 1.66 -4.74 13.04
N VAL A 321 2.97 -4.52 13.17
CA VAL A 321 3.80 -5.21 14.17
C VAL A 321 3.36 -4.80 15.57
N CYS A 322 3.21 -3.49 15.79
CA CYS A 322 2.75 -2.93 17.06
C CYS A 322 1.34 -3.39 17.44
N GLN A 323 0.47 -3.66 16.48
CA GLN A 323 -0.90 -4.14 16.69
C GLN A 323 -1.03 -5.66 16.46
N ASN A 324 0.06 -6.42 16.47
CA ASN A 324 0.03 -7.86 16.22
C ASN A 324 -0.92 -8.58 17.18
N ALA A 325 -0.91 -8.22 18.47
CA ALA A 325 -1.81 -8.81 19.44
C ALA A 325 -3.28 -8.53 19.12
N ASN A 326 -3.62 -7.27 18.82
CA ASN A 326 -4.97 -6.87 18.44
C ASN A 326 -5.44 -7.54 17.14
N ALA A 327 -4.55 -7.71 16.15
CA ALA A 327 -4.85 -8.42 14.91
C ALA A 327 -5.16 -9.91 15.16
N VAL A 328 -4.36 -10.58 16.00
CA VAL A 328 -4.59 -11.98 16.40
C VAL A 328 -5.89 -12.11 17.18
N ASP A 329 -6.16 -11.22 18.14
CA ASP A 329 -7.37 -11.23 18.94
C ASP A 329 -8.62 -11.00 18.09
N PHE A 330 -8.55 -10.09 17.11
CA PHE A 330 -9.62 -9.89 16.15
C PHE A 330 -9.90 -11.17 15.35
N ILE A 331 -8.86 -11.83 14.83
CA ILE A 331 -9.00 -13.09 14.10
C ILE A 331 -9.62 -14.17 15.00
N GLN A 332 -9.11 -14.37 16.20
CA GLN A 332 -9.61 -15.39 17.13
C GLN A 332 -11.06 -15.14 17.56
N ALA A 333 -11.46 -13.88 17.72
CA ALA A 333 -12.82 -13.51 18.08
C ALA A 333 -13.83 -13.74 16.93
N LYS A 334 -13.39 -13.65 15.67
CA LYS A 334 -14.27 -13.83 14.48
C LYS A 334 -14.20 -15.22 13.88
N MET A 335 -13.10 -15.93 14.09
CA MET A 335 -12.83 -17.26 13.54
C MET A 335 -11.98 -18.07 14.52
N SER A 336 -12.60 -18.97 15.27
CA SER A 336 -11.89 -19.88 16.16
C SER A 336 -11.06 -20.91 15.38
N ALA A 337 -9.85 -21.23 15.87
CA ALA A 337 -9.04 -22.33 15.34
C ALA A 337 -9.64 -23.72 15.64
N GLY A 338 -10.58 -23.82 16.59
CA GLY A 338 -11.23 -25.08 16.94
C GLY A 338 -10.33 -26.10 17.66
N THR A 339 -9.11 -25.72 18.05
CA THR A 339 -8.13 -26.55 18.78
C THR A 339 -8.22 -26.41 20.30
N GLY A 340 -8.95 -25.40 20.80
CA GLY A 340 -8.95 -25.02 22.21
C GLY A 340 -7.68 -24.28 22.66
N ILE A 341 -6.72 -24.02 21.76
CA ILE A 341 -5.50 -23.28 22.07
C ILE A 341 -5.79 -21.78 22.02
N VAL A 342 -5.61 -21.12 23.15
CA VAL A 342 -5.64 -19.66 23.28
C VAL A 342 -4.20 -19.18 23.45
N LEU A 343 -3.75 -18.26 22.60
CA LEU A 343 -2.41 -17.69 22.72
C LEU A 343 -2.37 -16.72 23.89
N THR A 344 -1.31 -16.79 24.70
CA THR A 344 -1.11 -15.82 25.78
C THR A 344 -0.78 -14.44 25.23
N ASP A 345 -0.95 -13.40 26.04
CA ASP A 345 -0.57 -12.05 25.62
C ASP A 345 0.91 -11.97 25.25
N ALA A 346 1.79 -12.63 26.00
CA ALA A 346 3.23 -12.70 25.68
C ALA A 346 3.53 -13.40 24.34
N GLN A 347 2.70 -14.36 23.90
CA GLN A 347 2.88 -15.03 22.59
C GLN A 347 2.39 -14.17 21.42
N LYS A 348 1.48 -13.23 21.70
CA LYS A 348 0.93 -12.30 20.71
C LYS A 348 1.67 -10.96 20.71
N ASP A 349 2.29 -10.59 21.82
CA ASP A 349 2.91 -9.29 22.01
C ASP A 349 4.18 -9.16 21.16
N ALA A 350 4.17 -8.18 20.26
CA ALA A 350 5.32 -7.79 19.46
C ALA A 350 5.79 -6.36 19.80
N SER A 351 5.34 -5.79 20.93
CA SER A 351 5.73 -4.46 21.40
C SER A 351 7.22 -4.33 21.66
N GLN A 352 7.88 -5.43 22.03
CA GLN A 352 9.34 -5.49 22.24
C GLN A 352 10.13 -5.70 20.93
N SER A 353 9.45 -5.86 19.80
CA SER A 353 10.11 -5.95 18.51
C SER A 353 10.88 -4.66 18.23
N PRO A 354 12.13 -4.70 17.74
CA PRO A 354 12.84 -3.51 17.29
C PRO A 354 12.11 -2.82 16.12
N HIS A 355 11.19 -3.54 15.45
CA HIS A 355 10.34 -3.02 14.39
C HIS A 355 9.01 -2.46 14.92
N CYS A 356 8.76 -2.45 16.23
CA CYS A 356 7.67 -1.71 16.83
C CYS A 356 8.22 -0.51 17.61
N THR A 357 8.32 0.64 16.95
CA THR A 357 8.80 1.89 17.59
C THR A 357 7.68 2.89 17.87
N GLY A 358 6.42 2.53 17.59
CA GLY A 358 5.26 3.30 18.03
C GLY A 358 5.19 3.22 19.55
N LYS A 359 5.49 4.31 20.26
CA LYS A 359 5.38 4.34 21.72
C LYS A 359 3.89 4.20 22.09
N PHE A 360 3.58 3.22 22.94
CA PHE A 360 2.24 2.93 23.46
C PHE A 360 1.96 3.67 24.77
#